data_AF-A0A4Q6BKQ4-F1
#
_entry.id   AF-A0A4Q6BKQ4-F1
#
_cell.length_a   1.000
_cell.length_b   1.000
_cell.length_c   1.000
_cell.angle_alpha   90.00
_cell.angle_beta   90.00
_cell.angle_gamma   90.00
#
_symmetry.space_group_name_H-M   'P 1'
#
loop_
_entity.id
_entity.type
_entity.pdbx_description
1 polymer ?
#
loop_
_entity_poly.entity_id
_entity_poly.type
_entity_poly.pdbx_seq_one_letter_code
_entity_poly.pdbx_strand_id
1 'polypeptide(L)'
;YSRLWFLDNHVATTVGGGAITNPGRYLVLLPPINGTTAASGTPYFTAAPGDSYKAYDLQLTVDYMPKPYFTARLELNHRAANVPYFSGRGGVTPPGGNQGAAGSMVDGWSPDLVNSENRMTFAMMVKY
;
A
#
# COMPACT_ATOMS: atom_id res chain seq x y z
N TYR A 1 5.57 -0.37 17.36
CA TYR A 1 4.51 0.64 17.48
C TYR A 1 4.55 1.25 18.86
N SER A 2 4.39 2.56 18.96
CA SER A 2 4.39 3.32 20.20
C SER A 2 3.19 4.25 20.24
N ARG A 3 2.48 4.29 21.37
CA ARG A 3 1.26 5.09 21.55
C ARG A 3 1.42 6.02 22.75
N LEU A 4 1.03 7.28 22.56
CA LEU A 4 1.01 8.32 23.59
C LEU A 4 -0.42 8.82 23.77
N TRP A 5 -0.78 9.16 25.01
CA TRP A 5 -2.11 9.59 25.42
C TRP A 5 -2.07 11.01 25.97
N PHE A 6 -3.11 11.78 25.68
CA PHE A 6 -3.23 13.20 26.01
C PHE A 6 -4.68 13.52 26.39
N LEU A 7 -4.89 14.71 26.98
CA LEU A 7 -6.20 15.25 27.34
C LEU A 7 -7.06 14.25 28.11
N ASP A 8 -6.56 13.77 29.26
CA ASP A 8 -7.26 12.80 30.11
C ASP A 8 -7.70 11.53 29.35
N ASN A 9 -6.84 11.05 28.45
CA ASN A 9 -7.06 9.89 27.58
C ASN A 9 -8.11 10.07 26.47
N HIS A 10 -8.53 11.30 26.17
CA HIS A 10 -9.44 11.58 25.06
C HIS A 10 -8.73 11.75 23.72
N VAL A 11 -7.41 11.95 23.70
CA VAL A 11 -6.61 11.99 22.46
C VAL A 11 -5.45 11.02 22.57
N ALA A 12 -5.18 10.29 21.49
CA ALA A 12 -3.98 9.46 21.41
C ALA A 12 -3.29 9.62 20.07
N THR A 13 -1.97 9.54 20.08
CA THR A 13 -1.15 9.49 18.87
C THR A 13 -0.40 8.16 18.84
N THR A 14 -0.44 7.45 17.71
CA THR A 14 0.35 6.22 17.53
C THR A 14 1.29 6.39 16.35
N VAL A 15 2.58 6.07 16.56
CA VAL A 15 3.58 5.96 15.51
C VAL A 15 4.07 4.53 15.43
N GLY A 16 4.23 4.02 14.22
CA GLY A 16 4.89 2.75 13.98
C GLY A 16 5.34 2.63 12.54
N GLY A 17 5.91 1.49 12.24
CA GLY A 17 6.45 1.18 10.93
C GLY A 17 7.17 -0.15 10.97
N GLY A 18 7.50 -0.65 9.80
CA GLY A 18 8.19 -1.89 9.59
C GLY A 18 9.12 -1.80 8.38
N ALA A 19 9.94 -2.82 8.23
CA ALA A 19 10.77 -3.01 7.05
C ALA A 19 10.82 -4.48 6.70
N ILE A 20 10.87 -4.77 5.40
CA ILE A 20 11.02 -6.11 4.86
C ILE A 20 12.23 -6.14 3.94
N THR A 21 13.00 -7.22 4.03
CA THR A 21 14.01 -7.59 3.05
C THR A 21 13.68 -8.98 2.54
N ASN A 22 13.43 -9.08 1.23
CA ASN A 22 13.19 -10.32 0.53
C ASN A 22 14.17 -10.44 -0.64
N PRO A 23 15.27 -11.20 -0.50
CA PRO A 23 16.28 -11.35 -1.54
C PRO A 23 15.78 -11.97 -2.85
N GLY A 24 14.66 -12.70 -2.84
CA GLY A 24 14.14 -13.41 -4.02
C GLY A 24 12.68 -13.12 -4.34
N ARG A 25 12.09 -12.06 -3.76
CA ARG A 25 10.72 -11.57 -3.99
C ARG A 25 9.58 -12.60 -3.83
N TYR A 26 9.84 -13.80 -3.34
CA TYR A 26 8.88 -14.90 -3.25
C TYR A 26 7.70 -14.70 -2.27
N LEU A 27 7.75 -13.66 -1.43
CA LEU A 27 6.65 -13.25 -0.52
C LEU A 27 5.98 -11.94 -0.97
N VAL A 28 6.42 -11.38 -2.10
CA VAL A 28 5.89 -10.13 -2.61
C VAL A 28 4.77 -10.46 -3.57
N LEU A 29 3.61 -9.88 -3.32
CA LEU A 29 2.46 -10.06 -4.18
C LEU A 29 2.70 -9.33 -5.51
N LEU A 30 2.28 -9.94 -6.61
CA LEU A 30 2.24 -9.22 -7.88
C LEU A 30 1.25 -8.06 -7.74
N PRO A 31 1.65 -6.81 -8.06
CA PRO A 31 0.70 -5.71 -8.14
C PRO A 31 -0.40 -6.07 -9.15
N PRO A 32 -1.66 -5.69 -8.93
CA PRO A 32 -2.80 -6.05 -9.78
C PRO A 32 -2.81 -5.23 -11.09
N ILE A 33 -1.68 -5.20 -11.79
CA ILE A 33 -1.48 -4.49 -13.05
C ILE A 33 -2.27 -5.19 -14.13
N ASN A 34 -3.09 -4.46 -14.89
CA ASN A 34 -3.78 -5.00 -16.05
C ASN A 34 -4.57 -6.31 -15.76
N GLY A 35 -5.14 -6.45 -14.56
CA GLY A 35 -5.90 -7.64 -14.13
C GLY A 35 -5.03 -8.86 -13.79
N THR A 36 -3.73 -8.68 -13.57
CA THR A 36 -2.79 -9.77 -13.23
C THR A 36 -3.22 -10.55 -11.98
N THR A 37 -3.03 -11.86 -12.03
CA THR A 37 -3.14 -12.78 -10.90
C THR A 37 -1.80 -13.48 -10.66
N ALA A 38 -1.68 -14.19 -9.54
CA ALA A 38 -0.50 -15.04 -9.27
C ALA A 38 -0.25 -16.08 -10.37
N ALA A 39 -1.29 -16.54 -11.07
CA ALA A 39 -1.19 -17.54 -12.14
C ALA A 39 -0.85 -16.94 -13.50
N SER A 40 -1.37 -15.76 -13.83
CA SER A 40 -1.15 -15.13 -15.14
C SER A 40 0.20 -14.42 -15.23
N GLY A 41 0.75 -13.95 -14.10
CA GLY A 41 1.95 -13.13 -14.11
C GLY A 41 1.77 -11.81 -14.86
N THR A 42 2.86 -11.06 -15.00
CA THR A 42 2.89 -9.82 -15.76
C THR A 42 4.30 -9.50 -16.27
N PRO A 43 4.45 -8.94 -17.49
CA PRO A 43 5.76 -8.49 -17.98
C PRO A 43 6.23 -7.19 -17.29
N TYR A 44 5.32 -6.46 -16.63
CA TYR A 44 5.63 -5.15 -16.04
C TYR A 44 6.27 -5.24 -14.64
N PHE A 45 6.22 -6.40 -14.00
CA PHE A 45 6.80 -6.64 -12.70
C PHE A 45 7.22 -8.11 -12.56
N THR A 46 8.53 -8.35 -12.63
CA THR A 46 9.10 -9.69 -12.52
C THR A 46 9.03 -10.23 -11.09
N ALA A 47 8.78 -11.54 -10.97
CA ALA A 47 8.85 -12.33 -9.75
C ALA A 47 9.84 -13.49 -9.92
N ALA A 48 10.89 -13.29 -10.71
CA ALA A 48 11.89 -14.31 -10.98
C ALA A 48 12.74 -14.59 -9.73
N PRO A 49 13.26 -15.82 -9.58
CA PRO A 49 14.18 -16.14 -8.48
C PRO A 49 15.38 -15.20 -8.48
N GLY A 50 15.67 -14.60 -7.32
CA GLY A 50 16.80 -13.67 -7.13
C GLY A 50 16.44 -12.19 -7.35
N ASP A 51 15.21 -11.88 -7.77
CA ASP A 51 14.75 -10.49 -7.79
C ASP A 51 14.67 -9.97 -6.35
N SER A 52 15.50 -9.00 -6.01
CA SER A 52 15.48 -8.43 -4.66
C SER A 52 14.28 -7.49 -4.47
N TYR A 53 13.70 -7.52 -3.28
CA TYR A 53 12.69 -6.57 -2.83
C TYR A 53 12.99 -6.15 -1.40
N LYS A 54 13.12 -4.84 -1.20
CA LYS A 54 13.26 -4.21 0.11
C LYS A 54 12.23 -3.10 0.19
N ALA A 55 11.46 -3.09 1.26
CA ALA A 55 10.46 -2.05 1.47
C ALA A 55 10.38 -1.68 2.95
N TYR A 56 9.85 -0.50 3.23
CA TYR A 56 9.51 -0.07 4.57
C TYR A 56 8.20 0.70 4.56
N ASP A 57 7.59 0.78 5.73
CA ASP A 57 6.40 1.56 5.98
C ASP A 57 6.55 2.39 7.27
N LEU A 58 5.85 3.50 7.29
CA LEU A 58 5.66 4.38 8.45
C LEU A 58 4.17 4.70 8.54
N GLN A 59 3.61 4.60 9.74
CA GLN A 59 2.23 4.92 10.05
C GLN A 59 2.19 5.89 11.23
N LEU A 60 1.44 6.97 11.07
CA LEU A 60 1.09 7.93 12.09
C LEU A 60 -0.42 7.99 12.22
N THR A 61 -0.94 7.93 13.43
CA THR A 61 -2.39 8.06 13.70
C THR A 61 -2.63 9.07 14.79
N VAL A 62 -3.75 9.78 14.68
CA VAL A 62 -4.33 10.61 15.74
C VAL A 62 -5.75 10.13 15.97
N ASP A 63 -6.03 9.68 17.19
CA ASP A 63 -7.34 9.24 17.65
C ASP A 63 -7.95 10.27 18.59
N TYR A 64 -9.20 10.64 18.35
CA TYR A 64 -10.02 11.46 19.23
C TYR A 64 -11.21 10.65 19.76
N MET A 65 -11.30 10.51 21.08
CA MET A 65 -12.23 9.65 21.81
C MET A 65 -12.89 10.42 22.96
N PRO A 66 -13.80 11.37 22.69
CA PRO A 66 -14.51 12.15 23.71
C PRO A 66 -15.43 11.30 24.60
N LYS A 67 -15.80 10.10 24.13
CA LYS A 67 -16.68 9.16 24.82
C LYS A 67 -16.17 7.73 24.58
N PRO A 68 -16.39 6.79 25.51
CA PRO A 68 -15.91 5.40 25.38
C PRO A 68 -16.46 4.63 24.17
N TYR A 69 -17.57 5.11 23.59
CA TYR A 69 -18.26 4.49 22.47
C TYR A 69 -17.96 5.16 21.12
N PHE A 70 -17.14 6.21 21.07
CA PHE A 70 -16.87 6.96 19.85
C PHE A 70 -15.37 7.19 19.67
N THR A 71 -14.87 6.91 18.46
CA THR A 71 -13.51 7.22 18.05
C THR A 71 -13.49 7.82 16.65
N ALA A 72 -12.91 9.00 16.50
CA ALA A 72 -12.50 9.53 15.20
C ALA A 72 -11.00 9.33 15.03
N ARG A 73 -10.56 8.73 13.92
CA ARG A 73 -9.16 8.48 13.60
C ARG A 73 -8.78 9.22 12.33
N LEU A 74 -7.65 9.93 12.40
CA LEU A 74 -6.88 10.33 11.24
C LEU A 74 -5.62 9.47 11.16
N GLU A 75 -5.34 8.92 9.99
CA GLU A 75 -4.18 8.07 9.74
C GLU A 75 -3.40 8.54 8.51
N LEU A 76 -2.08 8.55 8.63
CA LEU A 76 -1.13 8.81 7.57
C LEU A 76 -0.21 7.60 7.43
N ASN A 77 -0.08 7.07 6.22
CA ASN A 77 0.84 5.99 5.91
C ASN A 77 1.80 6.45 4.82
N HIS A 78 3.10 6.26 5.04
CA HIS A 78 4.13 6.36 4.01
C HIS A 78 4.71 4.97 3.78
N ARG A 79 4.84 4.55 2.53
CA ARG A 79 5.42 3.26 2.17
C ARG A 79 6.39 3.46 1.02
N ALA A 80 7.52 2.77 1.04
CA ALA A 80 8.49 2.84 -0.04
C ALA A 80 9.19 1.49 -0.27
N ALA A 81 9.60 1.27 -1.52
CA ALA A 81 10.28 0.07 -1.98
C ALA A 81 11.49 0.43 -2.85
N ASN A 82 12.48 -0.47 -2.89
CA ASN A 82 13.67 -0.33 -3.73
C ASN A 82 13.40 -0.47 -5.23
N VAL A 83 12.22 -0.98 -5.60
CA VAL A 83 11.74 -1.10 -6.97
C VAL A 83 10.36 -0.44 -7.12
N PRO A 84 9.96 0.01 -8.32
CA PRO A 84 8.61 0.49 -8.56
C PRO A 84 7.58 -0.59 -8.24
N TYR A 85 6.65 -0.30 -7.33
CA TYR A 85 5.69 -1.29 -6.80
C TYR A 85 4.31 -0.70 -6.53
N PHE A 86 4.26 0.55 -6.08
CA PHE A 86 3.01 1.22 -5.73
C PHE A 86 2.39 1.86 -6.97
N SER A 87 1.06 1.92 -6.99
CA SER A 87 0.33 2.58 -8.08
C SER A 87 0.53 4.10 -8.03
N GLY A 88 1.10 4.65 -9.10
CA GLY A 88 1.18 6.08 -9.33
C GLY A 88 -0.14 6.68 -9.81
N ARG A 89 -0.11 7.97 -10.15
CA ARG A 89 -1.30 8.74 -10.55
C ARG A 89 -1.85 8.32 -11.92
N GLY A 90 -0.99 7.80 -12.80
CA GLY A 90 -1.37 7.26 -14.10
C GLY A 90 -2.11 5.93 -14.01
N GLY A 91 -2.17 5.31 -12.83
CA GLY A 91 -2.86 4.05 -12.60
C GLY A 91 -2.14 2.85 -13.21
N VAL A 92 -2.78 1.68 -13.07
CA VAL A 92 -2.22 0.38 -13.47
C VAL A 92 -3.12 -0.38 -14.45
N THR A 93 -4.08 0.33 -15.06
CA THR A 93 -5.02 -0.20 -16.05
C THR A 93 -4.84 0.54 -17.37
N PRO A 94 -4.70 -0.17 -18.50
CA PRO A 94 -4.57 0.47 -19.81
C PRO A 94 -5.82 1.27 -20.19
N PRO A 95 -5.67 2.35 -20.98
CA PRO A 95 -6.80 3.04 -21.60
C PRO A 95 -7.65 2.06 -22.41
N GLY A 96 -8.97 2.02 -22.16
CA GLY A 96 -9.88 1.06 -22.81
C GLY A 96 -9.94 -0.33 -22.14
N GLY A 97 -9.19 -0.53 -21.06
CA GLY A 97 -9.16 -1.79 -20.30
C GLY A 97 -8.34 -2.89 -20.97
N ASN A 98 -8.16 -4.01 -20.26
CA ASN A 98 -7.51 -5.18 -20.85
C ASN A 98 -8.50 -5.91 -21.77
N GLN A 99 -8.21 -5.96 -23.07
CA GLN A 99 -8.99 -6.73 -24.05
C GLN A 99 -8.34 -8.08 -24.40
N GLY A 100 -7.16 -8.37 -23.82
CA GLY A 100 -6.42 -9.61 -24.00
C GLY A 100 -6.49 -10.52 -22.77
N ALA A 101 -5.54 -11.44 -22.67
CA ALA A 101 -5.38 -12.26 -21.47
C ALA A 101 -5.01 -11.41 -20.25
N ALA A 102 -5.44 -11.81 -19.06
CA ALA A 102 -5.08 -11.13 -17.81
C ALA A 102 -3.56 -10.93 -17.69
N GLY A 103 -3.12 -9.72 -17.39
CA GLY A 103 -1.70 -9.40 -17.24
C GLY A 103 -0.88 -9.36 -18.54
N SER A 104 -1.48 -9.53 -19.72
CA SER A 104 -0.75 -9.47 -20.98
C SER A 104 -0.14 -8.09 -21.24
N MET A 105 0.89 -8.05 -22.09
CA MET A 105 1.42 -6.79 -22.59
C MET A 105 0.37 -6.06 -23.43
N VAL A 106 0.34 -4.73 -23.34
CA VAL A 106 -0.52 -3.85 -24.15
C VAL A 106 0.40 -2.90 -24.88
N ASP A 107 0.32 -2.87 -26.20
CA ASP A 107 1.23 -2.07 -27.01
C ASP A 107 1.08 -0.57 -26.73
N GLY A 108 2.21 0.14 -26.66
CA GLY A 108 2.25 1.57 -26.35
C GLY A 108 1.83 1.97 -24.94
N TRP A 109 1.63 1.02 -24.01
CA TRP A 109 1.22 1.30 -22.63
C TRP A 109 2.14 0.62 -21.59
N SER A 110 2.32 1.30 -20.47
CA SER A 110 3.00 0.78 -19.29
C SER A 110 2.28 1.29 -18.04
N PRO A 111 2.13 0.48 -16.97
CA PRO A 111 1.58 0.97 -15.72
C PRO A 111 2.47 2.07 -15.13
N ASP A 112 1.84 3.04 -14.47
CA ASP A 112 2.55 4.02 -13.66
C ASP A 112 2.85 3.38 -12.30
N LEU A 113 3.99 2.72 -12.19
CA LEU A 113 4.50 2.20 -10.92
C LEU A 113 5.53 3.18 -10.35
N VAL A 114 5.40 3.47 -9.07
CA VAL A 114 6.29 4.35 -8.32
C VAL A 114 6.90 3.62 -7.12
N ASN A 115 8.04 4.12 -6.66
CA ASN A 115 8.76 3.55 -5.54
C ASN A 115 8.14 3.85 -4.18
N SER A 116 7.21 4.82 -4.08
CA SER A 116 6.60 5.18 -2.81
C SER A 116 5.14 5.60 -2.93
N GLU A 117 4.38 5.39 -1.85
CA GLU A 117 2.99 5.80 -1.72
C GLU A 117 2.82 6.58 -0.41
N ASN A 118 2.05 7.67 -0.46
CA ASN A 118 1.52 8.35 0.72
C ASN A 118 0.00 8.19 0.72
N ARG A 119 -0.56 7.80 1.86
CA ARG A 119 -2.00 7.61 2.04
C ARG A 119 -2.47 8.32 3.30
N MET A 120 -3.61 8.98 3.19
CA MET A 120 -4.31 9.58 4.32
C MET A 120 -5.70 8.95 4.42
N THR A 121 -6.06 8.49 5.61
CA THR A 121 -7.35 7.86 5.87
C THR A 121 -8.02 8.55 7.05
N PHE A 122 -9.31 8.85 6.90
CA PHE A 122 -10.15 9.29 8.01
C PHE A 122 -11.21 8.22 8.28
N ALA A 123 -11.40 7.89 9.55
CA ALA A 123 -12.38 6.90 9.98
C ALA A 123 -13.14 7.36 11.21
N MET A 124 -14.40 6.97 11.31
CA MET A 124 -15.24 7.14 12.48
C MET A 124 -15.71 5.75 12.93
N MET A 125 -15.57 5.45 14.21
CA MET A 125 -15.94 4.18 14.82
C MET A 125 -16.92 4.44 15.96
N VAL A 126 -18.02 3.69 15.97
CA VAL A 126 -19.05 3.73 17.02
C VAL A 126 -19.23 2.32 17.58
N LYS A 127 -19.22 2.20 18.91
CA LYS A 127 -19.52 0.96 19.62
C LYS A 127 -20.89 1.08 20.28
N TYR A 128 -21.77 0.13 20.01
CA TYR A 128 -23.10 0.00 20.61
C TYR A 128 -23.12 -1.05 21.71
#